data_AF-I0B6F5-F1
#
_entry.id   AF-I0B6F5-F1
#
_cell.length_a   1.000
_cell.length_b   1.000
_cell.length_c   1.000
_cell.angle_alpha   90.00
_cell.angle_beta   90.00
_cell.angle_gamma   90.00
#
_symmetry.space_group_name_H-M   'P 1'
#
loop_
_entity.id
_entity.type
_entity.pdbx_description
1 polymer ?
#
loop_
_entity_poly.entity_id
_entity_poly.type
_entity_poly.pdbx_seq_one_letter_code
_entity_poly.pdbx_strand_id
1 'polypeptide(L)' 'MAKFANYLMLFLLVASLVMLEAQSSDTIKAPDWGKRLLMNHDSDLGAIPCGESCVWIPCISTVIGCSCSNKVCYR' A
#
# COMPACT_ATOMS: atom_id res chain seq x y z
N MET A 1 -12.08 -18.10 42.09
CA MET A 1 -10.84 -17.59 41.47
C MET A 1 -10.67 -18.11 40.04
N ALA A 2 -10.52 -19.43 39.83
CA ALA A 2 -10.12 -20.01 38.54
C ALA A 2 -11.09 -19.80 37.36
N LYS A 3 -12.42 -19.79 37.60
CA LYS A 3 -13.41 -19.58 36.53
C LYS A 3 -13.24 -18.22 35.85
N PHE A 4 -12.94 -17.17 36.61
CA PHE A 4 -12.76 -15.81 36.06
C PHE A 4 -11.53 -15.72 35.15
N ALA A 5 -10.41 -16.34 35.57
CA ALA A 5 -9.20 -16.40 34.75
C ALA A 5 -9.45 -17.12 33.43
N ASN A 6 -10.21 -18.23 33.44
CA ASN A 6 -10.53 -18.96 32.20
C ASN A 6 -11.38 -18.12 31.23
N TYR A 7 -12.39 -17.40 31.74
CA TYR A 7 -13.18 -16.48 30.90
C TYR A 7 -12.34 -15.35 30.31
N LEU A 8 -11.43 -14.77 31.10
CA LEU A 8 -10.54 -13.71 30.62
C LEU A 8 -9.61 -14.23 29.50
N MET A 9 -9.05 -15.43 29.67
CA MET A 9 -8.22 -16.08 28.65
C MET A 9 -9.02 -16.38 27.37
N LEU A 10 -10.25 -16.90 27.51
CA LEU A 10 -11.15 -17.12 26.37
C LEU A 10 -11.47 -15.81 25.63
N PHE A 11 -11.75 -14.73 26.36
CA PHE A 11 -12.05 -13.43 25.78
C PHE A 11 -10.85 -12.86 25.01
N LEU A 12 -9.64 -12.93 25.57
CA LEU A 12 -8.42 -12.48 24.91
C LEU A 12 -8.09 -13.31 23.65
N LEU A 13 -8.33 -14.62 23.69
CA LEU A 13 -8.19 -15.50 22.51
C LEU A 13 -9.17 -15.12 21.39
N VAL A 14 -10.45 -14.93 21.73
CA VAL A 14 -11.49 -14.52 20.76
C VAL A 14 -11.19 -13.14 20.19
N ALA A 15 -10.79 -12.17 21.03
CA ALA A 15 -10.40 -10.84 20.57
C ALA A 15 -9.23 -10.91 19.58
N SER A 16 -8.19 -11.71 19.87
CA SER A 16 -7.04 -11.88 18.97
C SER A 16 -7.42 -12.48 17.63
N LEU A 17 -8.36 -13.44 17.61
CA LEU A 17 -8.88 -14.05 16.38
C LEU A 17 -9.61 -13.04 15.50
N VAL A 18 -10.51 -12.24 16.10
CA VAL A 18 -11.27 -11.20 15.39
C VAL A 18 -10.35 -10.13 14.81
N MET A 19 -9.28 -9.74 15.53
CA MET A 19 -8.31 -8.77 15.01
C MET A 19 -7.49 -9.35 13.85
N LEU A 20 -7.19 -10.65 13.87
CA LEU A 20 -6.52 -11.33 12.75
C LEU A 20 -7.42 -11.36 11.51
N GLU A 21 -8.73 -11.54 11.67
CA GLU A 21 -9.71 -11.49 10.56
C GLU A 21 -9.89 -10.07 10.01
N ALA A 22 -9.88 -9.05 10.87
CA ALA A 22 -9.96 -7.64 10.47
C ALA A 22 -8.73 -7.21 9.67
N GLN A 23 -7.53 -7.64 10.08
CA GLN A 23 -6.32 -7.43 9.29
C GLN A 23 -6.36 -8.30 8.03
N SER A 24 -6.84 -9.54 8.09
CA SER A 24 -6.86 -10.49 6.96
C SER A 24 -7.76 -10.05 5.79
N SER A 25 -8.86 -9.33 6.04
CA SER A 25 -9.64 -8.76 4.91
C SER A 25 -8.87 -7.69 4.14
N ASP A 26 -7.88 -7.05 4.74
CA ASP A 26 -6.95 -6.12 4.09
C ASP A 26 -5.54 -6.71 3.85
N THR A 27 -5.25 -7.94 4.30
CA THR A 27 -3.91 -8.56 4.23
C THR A 27 -3.87 -9.98 3.64
N ILE A 28 -5.01 -10.57 3.24
CA ILE A 28 -5.08 -11.82 2.42
C ILE A 28 -5.54 -11.57 0.97
N LYS A 29 -5.93 -10.33 0.67
CA LYS A 29 -5.64 -9.66 -0.60
C LYS A 29 -5.08 -8.33 -0.16
N ALA A 30 -3.77 -8.07 -0.28
CA ALA A 30 -3.30 -6.69 -0.19
C ALA A 30 -4.18 -5.90 -1.16
N PRO A 31 -5.03 -4.97 -0.69
CA PRO A 31 -5.86 -4.26 -1.61
C PRO A 31 -4.88 -3.54 -2.53
N ASP A 32 -5.11 -3.77 -3.82
CA ASP A 32 -4.28 -3.42 -4.94
C ASP A 32 -4.11 -1.89 -5.04
N TRP A 33 -4.18 -1.09 -3.96
CA TRP A 33 -3.96 0.36 -3.97
C TRP A 33 -2.58 0.68 -4.51
N GLY A 34 -1.54 -0.06 -4.09
CA GLY A 34 -0.20 0.10 -4.67
C GLY A 34 -0.19 -0.18 -6.17
N LYS A 35 -0.99 -1.15 -6.62
CA LYS A 35 -1.02 -1.57 -8.02
C LYS A 35 -2.12 -0.89 -8.84
N ARG A 36 -3.10 -0.23 -8.26
CA ARG A 36 -4.09 0.69 -8.86
C ARG A 36 -3.57 2.13 -8.90
N LEU A 37 -2.60 2.47 -8.04
CA LEU A 37 -1.76 3.66 -8.19
C LEU A 37 -0.66 3.45 -9.24
N LEU A 38 -0.20 2.21 -9.47
CA LEU A 38 0.72 1.84 -10.56
C LEU A 38 0.03 1.43 -11.87
N MET A 39 -1.28 1.16 -11.87
CA MET A 39 -2.08 0.75 -13.05
C MET A 39 -2.93 1.90 -13.60
N ASN A 40 -2.47 3.15 -13.53
CA ASN A 40 -2.96 4.15 -14.49
C ASN A 40 -2.27 3.91 -15.84
N HIS A 41 -2.73 2.81 -16.44
CA HIS A 41 -2.59 2.38 -17.79
C HIS A 41 -3.19 3.45 -18.72
N ASP A 42 -2.33 4.34 -19.19
CA ASP A 42 -2.45 4.94 -20.51
C ASP A 42 -1.19 4.58 -21.29
N SER A 43 -1.23 3.37 -21.85
CA SER A 43 -0.87 3.10 -23.25
C SER A 43 0.44 3.72 -23.76
N ASP A 44 1.56 3.50 -23.08
CA ASP A 44 2.85 3.27 -23.73
C ASP A 44 3.74 2.44 -22.80
N LEU A 45 4.46 1.49 -23.37
CA LEU A 45 5.17 0.42 -22.66
C LEU A 45 6.12 0.96 -21.57
N GLY A 46 5.81 0.73 -20.29
CA GLY A 46 6.85 0.52 -19.27
C GLY A 46 7.56 1.75 -18.73
N ALA A 47 6.89 2.89 -18.58
CA ALA A 47 7.48 4.06 -17.92
C ALA A 47 7.64 3.78 -16.40
N ILE A 48 8.88 3.59 -15.94
CA ILE A 48 9.19 3.28 -14.53
C ILE A 48 9.18 4.60 -13.74
N PRO A 49 8.41 4.72 -12.63
CA PRO A 49 8.45 5.94 -11.84
C PRO A 49 9.83 6.16 -11.23
N CYS A 50 10.39 7.36 -11.39
CA CYS A 50 11.70 7.75 -10.85
C CYS A 50 11.67 8.06 -9.34
N GLY A 51 10.50 7.98 -8.71
CA GLY A 51 10.30 8.27 -7.29
C GLY A 51 10.11 9.75 -6.96
N GLU A 52 9.96 10.61 -7.97
CA GLU A 52 9.75 12.04 -7.80
C GLU A 52 8.36 12.45 -8.27
N SER A 53 7.79 13.46 -7.63
CA SER A 53 6.57 14.13 -8.08
C SER A 53 6.92 15.46 -8.73
N CYS A 54 6.30 15.77 -9.86
CA CYS A 54 6.56 17.00 -10.60
C CYS A 54 5.47 18.07 -10.47
N VAL A 55 4.79 18.14 -9.32
CA VAL A 55 3.71 19.13 -9.11
C VAL A 55 4.27 20.52 -8.82
N TRP A 56 5.28 20.60 -7.96
CA TRP A 56 5.86 21.87 -7.47
C TRP A 56 7.34 22.02 -7.83
N ILE A 57 8.02 20.90 -8.11
CA ILE A 57 9.46 20.83 -8.36
C ILE A 57 9.64 20.04 -9.66
N PRO A 58 10.51 20.46 -10.60
CA PRO A 58 10.82 19.65 -11.78
C PRO A 58 11.52 18.35 -11.37
N CYS A 59 11.43 17.30 -12.19
CA CYS A 59 12.12 16.05 -11.91
C CYS A 59 13.64 16.30 -11.86
N ILE A 60 14.27 16.07 -10.71
CA ILE A 60 15.72 16.23 -10.53
C ILE A 60 16.43 15.14 -11.34
N SER A 61 15.79 13.97 -11.46
CA SER A 61 16.23 12.84 -12.27
C SER A 61 16.06 13.07 -13.79
N THR A 62 15.71 14.28 -14.24
CA THR A 62 15.81 14.66 -15.67
C THR A 62 17.20 14.37 -16.24
N VAL A 63 18.25 14.54 -15.42
CA VAL A 63 19.64 14.26 -15.78
C VAL A 63 19.86 12.79 -16.16
N ILE A 64 19.10 11.86 -15.59
CA ILE A 64 19.19 10.42 -15.86
C ILE A 64 18.12 9.90 -16.84
N GLY A 65 17.38 10.81 -17.48
CA GLY A 65 16.36 10.50 -18.48
C GLY A 65 14.92 10.48 -17.98
N CYS A 66 14.62 10.97 -16.77
CA CYS A 66 13.24 11.04 -16.29
C CYS A 66 12.48 12.25 -16.84
N SER A 67 11.20 12.06 -17.17
CA SER A 67 10.28 13.09 -17.63
C SER A 67 9.04 13.17 -16.74
N CYS A 68 8.47 14.36 -16.62
CA CYS A 68 7.24 14.59 -15.88
C CYS A 68 6.04 14.16 -16.70
N SER A 69 5.28 13.19 -16.22
CA SER A 69 3.97 12.81 -16.78
C SER A 69 2.96 12.63 -15.66
N ASN A 70 1.74 13.15 -15.84
CA ASN A 70 0.67 13.02 -14.84
C ASN A 70 1.10 13.29 -13.38
N LYS A 71 1.86 14.39 -13.15
CA LYS A 71 2.36 14.82 -11.82
C LYS A 71 3.40 13.90 -11.16
N VAL A 72 3.85 12.86 -11.86
CA VAL A 72 4.89 11.93 -11.41
C VAL A 72 6.02 11.93 -12.44
N CYS A 73 7.25 11.77 -11.98
CA CYS A 73 8.39 11.64 -12.84
C CYS A 73 8.54 10.17 -13.24
N TYR A 74 8.52 9.89 -14.54
CA TYR A 74 8.71 8.56 -15.11
C TYR A 74 9.97 8.53 -15.96
N ARG A 75 10.59 7.35 -16.07
CA ARG A 75 11.73 7.10 -16.95
C ARG A 75 11.26 6.69 -18.34
#